data_AF-A0A821QS06-F1
#
_entry.id   AF-A0A821QS06-F1
#
_cell.length_a   1.000
_cell.length_b   1.000
_cell.length_c   1.000
_cell.angle_alpha   90.00
_cell.angle_beta   90.00
_cell.angle_gamma   90.00
#
_symmetry.space_group_name_H-M   'P 1'
#
loop_
_entity.id
_entity.type
_entity.pdbx_description
1 polymer ?
#
loop_
_entity_poly.entity_id
_entity_poly.type
_entity_poly.pdbx_seq_one_letter_code
_entity_poly.pdbx_strand_id
1 'polypeptide(L)'
;MVRLLRYGTIFGPLKDRWRYLYKSDLYKRRIEAGPEPERFRSSLINWNYDAELYACTHRFGEKMNIESLRNAMTDASFLNQIIKQRTEAGLAATDQTTLSFTHNEELAKRGKQIAENFLRRALQYWYPKFPQEGIDAVTKFLISESTIAYISSKLGFKTLIRCDVPSPRPTMLQNALFAFIGAIDENNNQSRAELFVADFILTHLVGKDMNEIWHVKNPMGLLTTVLEENGRQAPESRLIWATGVSSVLSTYVVGVYSNKEFLGKSAGATISLAEEMAARDALRRFAHSSEGPEPAYHHVISGYKIYKHENEPFRLKYNNKSLNEFQLAYETWGKLNAKKNNAVLIFTGLSASSHAKSHDENPRAGWWEKFVGPNLGIDTNHFFVICCNHLGGCYGSTGPSSKNPKTNKPYGASFPMLSVEDFVRAQFHLIRHLGIEKLHASIGSSLGGMCSILSGLLYPDNVGR
;
A
#
# COMPACT_ATOMS: atom_id res chain seq x y z
N MET A 1 63.44 24.23 44.84
CA MET A 1 62.43 23.57 45.71
C MET A 1 61.06 24.11 45.32
N VAL A 2 60.31 23.35 44.52
CA VAL A 2 59.09 23.83 43.84
C VAL A 2 57.94 23.92 44.86
N ARG A 3 57.50 25.15 45.15
CA ARG A 3 56.24 25.43 45.84
C ARG A 3 55.09 25.11 44.90
N LEU A 4 54.28 24.12 45.25
CA LEU A 4 52.97 23.85 44.68
C LEU A 4 52.09 25.10 44.78
N LEU A 5 51.87 25.78 43.66
CA LEU A 5 50.88 26.84 43.51
C LEU A 5 49.48 26.23 43.62
N ARG A 6 48.77 26.57 44.70
CA ARG A 6 47.32 26.43 44.81
C ARG A 6 46.67 27.31 43.74
N TYR A 7 46.17 26.71 42.67
CA TYR A 7 45.21 27.36 41.79
C TYR A 7 43.80 27.15 42.36
N GLY A 8 43.37 28.10 43.19
CA GLY A 8 41.96 28.33 43.45
C GLY A 8 41.32 29.09 42.28
N THR A 9 40.14 28.64 41.88
CA THR A 9 39.02 29.44 41.34
C THR A 9 39.29 30.32 40.11
N ILE A 10 39.30 29.73 38.91
CA ILE A 10 38.98 30.45 37.65
C ILE A 10 37.99 29.66 36.74
N PHE A 11 37.68 28.39 37.02
CA PHE A 11 36.72 27.62 36.22
C PHE A 11 35.49 27.22 37.05
N GLY A 12 34.31 27.74 36.72
CA GLY A 12 33.04 27.06 37.02
C GLY A 12 33.08 25.61 36.50
N PRO A 13 32.28 24.67 37.02
CA PRO A 13 32.61 23.25 36.97
C PRO A 13 32.63 22.70 35.53
N LEU A 14 33.81 22.73 34.89
CA LEU A 14 34.14 21.96 33.69
C LEU A 14 33.92 20.44 33.89
N LYS A 15 33.75 20.00 35.14
CA LYS A 15 33.44 18.62 35.54
C LYS A 15 32.06 18.13 35.09
N ASP A 16 31.09 19.01 34.81
CA ASP A 16 29.71 18.56 34.54
C ASP A 16 29.44 18.18 33.07
N ARG A 17 30.21 18.72 32.11
CA ARG A 17 29.97 18.47 30.68
C ARG A 17 30.30 17.03 30.26
N TRP A 18 31.45 16.50 30.70
CA TRP A 18 31.84 15.11 30.44
C TRP A 18 31.02 14.11 31.26
N ARG A 19 30.57 14.51 32.46
CA ARG A 19 29.74 13.68 33.34
C ARG A 19 28.36 13.42 32.75
N TYR A 20 27.77 14.41 32.08
CA TYR A 20 26.50 14.23 31.36
C TYR A 20 26.66 13.21 30.22
N LEU A 21 27.68 13.37 29.37
CA LEU A 21 27.95 12.44 28.27
C LEU A 21 28.22 11.03 28.78
N TYR A 22 29.00 10.89 29.85
CA TYR A 22 29.28 9.60 30.47
C TYR A 22 28.03 8.96 31.10
N LYS A 23 27.18 9.72 31.80
CA LYS A 23 25.90 9.21 32.31
C LYS A 23 24.94 8.81 31.19
N SER A 24 24.92 9.58 30.09
CA SER A 24 24.13 9.24 28.91
C SER A 24 24.63 7.96 28.25
N ASP A 25 25.95 7.76 28.19
CA ASP A 25 26.56 6.53 27.70
C ASP A 25 26.23 5.33 28.60
N LEU A 26 26.35 5.46 29.91
CA LEU A 26 25.93 4.43 30.87
C LEU A 26 24.43 4.10 30.77
N TYR A 27 23.59 5.12 30.53
CA TYR A 27 22.16 4.91 30.31
C TYR A 27 21.89 4.12 29.02
N LYS A 28 22.60 4.43 27.92
CA LYS A 28 22.50 3.64 26.67
C LYS A 28 22.96 2.20 26.87
N ARG A 29 24.11 1.99 27.52
CA ARG A 29 24.61 0.65 27.85
C ARG A 29 23.65 -0.12 28.76
N ARG A 30 22.94 0.57 29.67
CA ARG A 30 21.89 -0.04 30.48
C ARG A 30 20.70 -0.51 29.64
N ILE A 31 20.27 0.28 28.66
CA ILE A 31 19.22 -0.11 27.70
C ILE A 31 19.68 -1.31 26.87
N GLU A 32 20.95 -1.34 26.46
CA GLU A 32 21.53 -2.45 25.70
C GLU A 32 21.69 -3.73 26.54
N ALA A 33 21.98 -3.59 27.85
CA ALA A 33 22.17 -4.71 28.76
C ALA A 33 20.88 -5.48 29.06
N GLY A 34 19.71 -4.92 28.78
CA GLY A 34 18.45 -5.64 28.85
C GLY A 34 17.22 -4.73 28.79
N PRO A 35 16.06 -5.29 28.41
CA PRO A 35 14.83 -4.52 28.35
C PRO A 35 14.38 -4.12 29.76
N GLU A 36 14.11 -2.83 29.96
CA GLU A 36 13.38 -2.36 31.14
C GLU A 36 11.98 -2.99 31.16
N PRO A 37 11.36 -3.19 32.34
CA PRO A 37 9.99 -3.67 32.42
C PRO A 37 9.07 -2.73 31.63
N GLU A 38 8.22 -3.30 30.78
CA GLU A 38 7.29 -2.53 29.97
C GLU A 38 6.36 -1.70 30.86
N ARG A 39 6.13 -0.45 30.45
CA ARG A 39 5.23 0.47 31.14
C ARG A 39 4.13 0.90 30.20
N PHE A 40 2.96 1.20 30.76
CA PHE A 40 1.88 1.80 29.99
C PHE A 40 2.35 3.12 29.37
N ARG A 41 2.02 3.35 28.09
CA ARG A 41 2.29 4.64 27.44
C ARG A 41 1.66 5.82 28.20
N SER A 42 0.54 5.57 28.87
CA SER A 42 -0.18 6.54 29.71
C SER A 42 0.57 6.96 30.97
N SER A 43 1.56 6.19 31.42
CA SER A 43 2.39 6.52 32.58
C SER A 43 3.49 7.55 32.29
N LEU A 44 3.74 7.84 31.00
CA LEU A 44 4.75 8.82 30.60
C LEU A 44 4.19 10.25 30.70
N ILE A 45 5.07 11.20 31.04
CA ILE A 45 4.74 12.61 31.32
C ILE A 45 3.95 13.27 30.18
N ASN A 46 4.30 12.96 28.92
CA ASN A 46 3.66 13.54 27.74
C ASN A 46 2.48 12.67 27.29
N TRP A 47 1.41 12.64 28.09
CA TRP A 47 0.19 11.88 27.76
C TRP A 47 -1.07 12.63 28.20
N ASN A 48 -2.01 12.76 27.27
CA ASN A 48 -3.36 13.24 27.55
C ASN A 48 -4.35 12.36 26.78
N TYR A 49 -5.15 11.58 27.52
CA TYR A 49 -6.00 10.57 26.91
C TYR A 49 -7.08 11.16 26.00
N ASP A 50 -7.73 12.26 26.41
CA ASP A 50 -8.79 12.88 25.61
C ASP A 50 -8.26 13.50 24.32
N ALA A 51 -7.06 14.10 24.37
CA ALA A 51 -6.38 14.61 23.18
C ALA A 51 -5.99 13.49 22.21
N GLU A 52 -5.55 12.34 22.73
CA GLU A 52 -5.18 11.16 21.92
C GLU A 52 -6.41 10.51 21.28
N LEU A 53 -7.54 10.42 21.99
CA LEU A 53 -8.82 9.98 21.43
C LEU A 53 -9.32 10.92 20.33
N TYR A 54 -9.22 12.24 20.55
CA TYR A 54 -9.56 13.24 19.53
C TYR A 54 -8.65 13.15 18.30
N ALA A 55 -7.34 12.98 18.49
CA ALA A 55 -6.40 12.80 17.38
C ALA A 55 -6.67 11.51 16.61
N CYS A 56 -7.10 10.45 17.30
CA CYS A 56 -7.49 9.18 16.70
C CYS A 56 -8.67 9.35 15.71
N THR A 57 -9.75 10.04 16.11
CA THR A 57 -10.89 10.27 15.21
C THR A 57 -10.50 11.04 13.94
N HIS A 58 -9.69 12.09 14.10
CA HIS A 58 -9.23 12.92 12.98
C HIS A 58 -8.26 12.18 12.05
N ARG A 59 -7.44 11.28 12.59
CA ARG A 59 -6.52 10.45 11.79
C ARG A 59 -7.25 9.58 10.79
N PHE A 60 -8.41 9.05 11.17
CA PHE A 60 -9.25 8.21 10.31
C PHE A 60 -10.31 9.02 9.53
N GLY A 61 -10.47 10.31 9.83
CA GLY A 61 -11.50 11.15 9.23
C GLY A 61 -12.92 10.77 9.65
N GLU A 62 -13.08 10.10 10.79
CA GLU A 62 -14.37 9.61 11.28
C GLU A 62 -15.00 10.58 12.29
N LYS A 63 -16.28 10.91 12.08
CA LYS A 63 -17.07 11.74 13.01
C LYS A 63 -17.72 10.85 14.06
N MET A 64 -17.01 10.59 15.16
CA MET A 64 -17.49 9.77 16.27
C MET A 64 -17.65 10.56 17.56
N ASN A 65 -18.57 10.11 18.41
CA ASN A 65 -18.64 10.58 19.80
C ASN A 65 -17.41 10.08 20.57
N ILE A 66 -16.75 10.99 21.29
CA ILE A 66 -15.56 10.68 22.09
C ILE A 66 -15.89 9.69 23.21
N GLU A 67 -17.10 9.74 23.77
CA GLU A 67 -17.54 8.81 24.82
C GLU A 67 -17.66 7.38 24.29
N SER A 68 -18.24 7.21 23.11
CA SER A 68 -18.34 5.91 22.43
C SER A 68 -16.98 5.34 22.09
N LEU A 69 -16.08 6.18 21.56
CA LEU A 69 -14.70 5.78 21.30
C LEU A 69 -13.97 5.40 22.59
N ARG A 70 -14.20 6.15 23.68
CA ARG A 70 -13.64 5.85 25.00
C ARG A 70 -14.11 4.48 25.49
N ASN A 71 -15.40 4.18 25.35
CA ASN A 71 -15.96 2.87 25.69
C ASN A 71 -15.37 1.77 24.82
N ALA A 72 -15.25 1.98 23.50
CA ALA A 72 -14.63 1.04 22.57
C ALA A 72 -13.18 0.68 22.94
N MET A 73 -12.42 1.65 23.46
CA MET A 73 -11.03 1.47 23.90
C MET A 73 -10.89 0.94 25.34
N THR A 74 -11.98 0.52 25.98
CA THR A 74 -11.99 0.04 27.37
C THR A 74 -12.28 -1.44 27.45
N ASP A 75 -11.27 -2.20 27.85
CA ASP A 75 -11.40 -3.63 28.05
C ASP A 75 -12.02 -3.97 29.43
N ALA A 76 -12.67 -5.13 29.53
CA ALA A 76 -13.26 -5.61 30.77
C ALA A 76 -12.22 -5.81 31.90
N SER A 77 -10.99 -6.20 31.56
CA SER A 77 -9.89 -6.37 32.52
C SER A 77 -9.55 -5.08 33.28
N PHE A 78 -9.64 -3.94 32.61
CA PHE A 78 -9.38 -2.64 33.21
C PHE A 78 -10.45 -2.27 34.25
N LEU A 79 -11.73 -2.53 33.95
CA LEU A 79 -12.81 -2.32 34.89
C LEU A 79 -12.66 -3.22 36.13
N ASN A 80 -12.31 -4.49 35.93
CA ASN A 80 -12.06 -5.42 37.02
C ASN A 80 -10.91 -4.96 37.92
N GLN A 81 -9.84 -4.41 37.33
CA GLN A 81 -8.72 -3.84 38.08
C GLN A 81 -9.14 -2.61 38.90
N ILE A 82 -9.94 -1.70 38.33
CA ILE A 82 -10.47 -0.53 39.05
C ILE A 82 -11.36 -0.95 40.22
N ILE A 83 -12.26 -1.91 39.99
CA ILE A 83 -13.16 -2.44 41.02
C ILE A 83 -12.33 -3.02 42.16
N LYS A 84 -11.31 -3.83 41.84
CA LYS A 84 -10.40 -4.41 42.83
C LYS A 84 -9.67 -3.34 43.65
N GLN A 85 -9.09 -2.32 43.01
CA GLN A 85 -8.40 -1.23 43.71
C GLN A 85 -9.35 -0.45 44.62
N ARG A 86 -10.60 -0.22 44.21
CA ARG A 86 -11.62 0.44 45.03
C ARG A 86 -12.00 -0.40 46.25
N THR A 87 -12.19 -1.71 46.08
CA THR A 87 -12.47 -2.62 47.20
C THR A 87 -11.32 -2.67 48.20
N GLU A 88 -10.07 -2.71 47.72
CA GLU A 88 -8.88 -2.69 48.58
C GLU A 88 -8.73 -1.36 49.34
N ALA A 89 -9.19 -0.26 48.75
CA ALA A 89 -9.22 1.06 49.38
C ALA A 89 -10.40 1.27 50.35
N GLY A 90 -11.25 0.26 50.57
CA GLY A 90 -12.41 0.34 51.47
C GLY A 90 -13.55 1.22 50.93
N LEU A 91 -13.56 1.53 49.64
CA LEU A 91 -14.66 2.26 48.98
C LEU A 91 -15.75 1.26 48.57
N ALA A 92 -17.02 1.69 48.65
CA ALA A 92 -18.15 0.83 48.30
C ALA A 92 -18.03 0.30 46.86
N ALA A 93 -18.09 -1.02 46.72
CA ALA A 93 -18.17 -1.71 45.44
C ALA A 93 -19.61 -1.69 44.95
N THR A 94 -20.19 -0.52 44.71
CA THR A 94 -21.59 -0.44 44.30
C THR A 94 -21.81 0.25 42.96
N ASP A 95 -22.45 -0.56 42.14
CA ASP A 95 -23.21 -0.38 40.92
C ASP A 95 -22.47 0.17 39.70
N GLN A 96 -22.58 -0.60 38.61
CA GLN A 96 -22.21 -0.22 37.24
C GLN A 96 -22.80 1.13 36.79
N THR A 97 -23.75 1.69 37.54
CA THR A 97 -24.36 3.01 37.35
C THR A 97 -23.49 4.18 37.85
N THR A 98 -22.54 3.97 38.77
CA THR A 98 -21.67 5.05 39.31
C THR A 98 -20.35 5.20 38.55
N LEU A 99 -19.97 4.20 37.76
CA LEU A 99 -18.87 4.26 36.78
C LEU A 99 -19.51 4.53 35.42
N SER A 100 -19.33 5.73 34.87
CA SER A 100 -19.82 6.12 33.55
C SER A 100 -19.14 5.38 32.37
N PHE A 101 -18.58 4.19 32.61
CA PHE A 101 -17.79 3.43 31.65
C PHE A 101 -18.46 2.08 31.39
N THR A 102 -18.85 1.85 30.15
CA THR A 102 -19.26 0.53 29.66
C THR A 102 -18.04 -0.20 29.08
N HIS A 103 -18.06 -1.53 29.15
CA HIS A 103 -17.01 -2.37 28.55
C HIS A 103 -17.29 -2.56 27.05
N ASN A 104 -16.25 -2.76 26.27
CA ASN A 104 -16.31 -2.77 24.81
C ASN A 104 -16.90 -4.04 24.16
N GLU A 105 -17.39 -5.01 24.93
CA GLU A 105 -17.78 -6.33 24.41
C GLU A 105 -19.01 -6.28 23.49
N GLU A 106 -20.02 -5.51 23.83
CA GLU A 106 -21.22 -5.36 22.98
C GLU A 106 -20.91 -4.66 21.66
N LEU A 107 -20.11 -3.59 21.70
CA LEU A 107 -19.64 -2.89 20.51
C LEU A 107 -18.75 -3.78 19.64
N ALA A 108 -17.88 -4.59 20.26
CA ALA A 108 -17.05 -5.55 19.55
C ALA A 108 -17.90 -6.61 18.84
N LYS A 109 -18.93 -7.15 19.49
CA LYS A 109 -19.87 -8.10 18.85
C LYS A 109 -20.56 -7.48 17.64
N ARG A 110 -21.07 -6.25 17.78
CA ARG A 110 -21.71 -5.52 16.68
C ARG A 110 -20.74 -5.26 15.52
N GLY A 111 -19.56 -4.71 15.80
CA GLY A 111 -18.57 -4.41 14.75
C GLY A 111 -18.03 -5.65 14.05
N LYS A 112 -17.88 -6.77 14.78
CA LYS A 112 -17.54 -8.06 14.19
C LYS A 112 -18.62 -8.54 13.21
N GLN A 113 -19.89 -8.45 13.59
CA GLN A 113 -21.00 -8.84 12.72
C GLN A 113 -21.05 -7.99 11.43
N ILE A 114 -20.82 -6.67 11.53
CA ILE A 114 -20.74 -5.77 10.37
C ILE A 114 -19.59 -6.20 9.44
N ALA A 115 -18.40 -6.43 10.00
CA ALA A 115 -17.24 -6.85 9.23
C ALA A 115 -17.46 -8.22 8.55
N GLU A 116 -18.00 -9.21 9.26
CA GLU A 116 -18.34 -10.53 8.72
C GLU A 116 -19.34 -10.42 7.55
N ASN A 117 -20.44 -9.69 7.75
CA ASN A 117 -21.48 -9.54 6.74
C ASN A 117 -21.00 -8.77 5.51
N PHE A 118 -20.18 -7.73 5.70
CA PHE A 118 -19.59 -6.98 4.60
C PHE A 118 -18.61 -7.82 3.80
N LEU A 119 -17.65 -8.48 4.46
CA LEU A 119 -16.63 -9.28 3.79
C LEU A 119 -17.24 -10.44 3.00
N ARG A 120 -18.25 -11.12 3.54
CA ARG A 120 -18.99 -12.18 2.83
C ARG A 120 -19.65 -11.65 1.56
N ARG A 121 -20.39 -10.54 1.66
CA ARG A 121 -21.04 -9.91 0.50
C ARG A 121 -20.04 -9.44 -0.54
N ALA A 122 -18.95 -8.81 -0.10
CA ALA A 122 -17.91 -8.29 -0.98
C ALA A 122 -17.20 -9.42 -1.75
N LEU A 123 -16.84 -10.51 -1.06
CA LEU A 123 -16.23 -11.69 -1.67
C LEU A 123 -17.19 -12.41 -2.62
N GLN A 124 -18.46 -12.56 -2.26
CA GLN A 124 -19.49 -13.13 -3.14
C GLN A 124 -19.71 -12.28 -4.40
N TYR A 125 -19.69 -10.96 -4.26
CA TYR A 125 -19.86 -10.03 -5.38
C TYR A 125 -18.67 -10.09 -6.36
N TRP A 126 -17.43 -10.07 -5.86
CA TRP A 126 -16.25 -10.12 -6.73
C TRP A 126 -15.95 -11.51 -7.27
N TYR A 127 -16.30 -12.57 -6.53
CA TYR A 127 -16.03 -13.95 -6.90
C TYR A 127 -17.31 -14.80 -6.89
N PRO A 128 -18.26 -14.56 -7.80
CA PRO A 128 -19.57 -15.23 -7.80
C PRO A 128 -19.49 -16.74 -8.05
N LYS A 129 -18.40 -17.23 -8.66
CA LYS A 129 -18.17 -18.66 -8.93
C LYS A 129 -17.30 -19.35 -7.86
N PHE A 130 -16.86 -18.62 -6.84
CA PHE A 130 -16.01 -19.19 -5.80
C PHE A 130 -16.86 -19.96 -4.79
N PRO A 131 -16.46 -21.18 -4.39
CA PRO A 131 -17.21 -22.00 -3.44
C PRO A 131 -17.40 -21.30 -2.09
N GLN A 132 -18.53 -21.56 -1.45
CA GLN A 132 -18.89 -20.93 -0.17
C GLN A 132 -17.89 -21.29 0.95
N GLU A 133 -17.36 -22.52 0.95
CA GLU A 133 -16.33 -22.96 1.89
C GLU A 133 -15.05 -22.15 1.75
N GLY A 134 -14.72 -21.72 0.53
CA GLY A 134 -13.60 -20.83 0.27
C GLY A 134 -13.85 -19.41 0.80
N ILE A 135 -15.05 -18.87 0.56
CA ILE A 135 -15.47 -17.56 1.07
C ILE A 135 -15.42 -17.54 2.61
N ASP A 136 -15.91 -18.62 3.23
CA ASP A 136 -15.85 -18.82 4.68
C ASP A 136 -14.42 -18.84 5.20
N ALA A 137 -13.53 -19.58 4.53
CA ALA A 137 -12.12 -19.67 4.91
C ALA A 137 -11.41 -18.30 4.83
N VAL A 138 -11.62 -17.55 3.75
CA VAL A 138 -11.04 -16.21 3.58
C VAL A 138 -11.61 -15.24 4.61
N THR A 139 -12.92 -15.24 4.83
CA THR A 139 -13.57 -14.40 5.84
C THR A 139 -13.02 -14.72 7.24
N LYS A 140 -12.89 -16.00 7.59
CA LYS A 140 -12.33 -16.44 8.88
C LYS A 140 -10.87 -16.02 9.05
N PHE A 141 -10.08 -16.04 7.98
CA PHE A 141 -8.69 -15.58 8.00
C PHE A 141 -8.59 -14.06 8.23
N LEU A 142 -9.38 -13.26 7.52
CA LEU A 142 -9.38 -11.80 7.66
C LEU A 142 -9.81 -11.37 9.08
N ILE A 143 -10.74 -12.12 9.68
CA ILE A 143 -11.34 -11.83 11.00
C ILE A 143 -10.60 -12.57 12.14
N SER A 144 -9.56 -13.34 11.81
CA SER A 144 -8.77 -14.07 12.79
C SER A 144 -8.12 -13.13 13.81
N GLU A 145 -7.89 -13.65 15.02
CA GLU A 145 -7.29 -12.88 16.12
C GLU A 145 -5.93 -12.31 15.72
N SER A 146 -5.10 -13.09 15.03
CA SER A 146 -3.77 -12.66 14.59
C SER A 146 -3.83 -11.51 13.58
N THR A 147 -4.69 -11.61 12.55
CA THR A 147 -4.84 -10.58 11.52
C THR A 147 -5.38 -9.28 12.10
N ILE A 148 -6.47 -9.34 12.86
CA ILE A 148 -7.10 -8.14 13.43
C ILE A 148 -6.21 -7.51 14.51
N ALA A 149 -5.56 -8.31 15.37
CA ALA A 149 -4.62 -7.77 16.35
C ALA A 149 -3.42 -7.08 15.68
N TYR A 150 -2.92 -7.65 14.59
CA TYR A 150 -1.86 -7.02 13.79
C TYR A 150 -2.32 -5.66 13.26
N ILE A 151 -3.48 -5.60 12.59
CA ILE A 151 -4.06 -4.35 12.06
C ILE A 151 -4.23 -3.33 13.18
N SER A 152 -4.91 -3.72 14.26
CA SER A 152 -5.15 -2.89 15.45
C SER A 152 -3.85 -2.30 16.03
N SER A 153 -2.78 -3.11 16.09
CA SER A 153 -1.46 -2.64 16.54
C SER A 153 -0.87 -1.57 15.61
N LYS A 154 -1.01 -1.74 14.29
CA LYS A 154 -0.49 -0.81 13.27
C LYS A 154 -1.29 0.48 13.17
N LEU A 155 -2.57 0.43 13.51
CA LEU A 155 -3.44 1.60 13.63
C LEU A 155 -3.14 2.45 14.88
N GLY A 156 -2.31 1.94 15.79
CA GLY A 156 -1.90 2.63 17.01
C GLY A 156 -2.83 2.41 18.19
N PHE A 157 -3.72 1.41 18.15
CA PHE A 157 -4.64 1.13 19.26
C PHE A 157 -3.93 0.55 20.48
N LYS A 158 -2.73 -0.03 20.30
CA LYS A 158 -1.91 -0.56 21.40
C LYS A 158 -1.75 0.43 22.56
N THR A 159 -1.63 1.73 22.27
CA THR A 159 -1.44 2.77 23.30
C THR A 159 -2.74 3.35 23.84
N LEU A 160 -3.85 3.19 23.13
CA LEU A 160 -5.15 3.75 23.49
C LEU A 160 -5.98 2.80 24.36
N ILE A 161 -5.77 1.49 24.22
CA ILE A 161 -6.54 0.49 24.96
C ILE A 161 -6.25 0.60 26.47
N ARG A 162 -7.31 0.78 27.25
CA ARG A 162 -7.28 0.68 28.71
C ARG A 162 -7.43 -0.79 29.09
N CYS A 163 -6.38 -1.39 29.62
CA CYS A 163 -6.29 -2.81 29.99
C CYS A 163 -5.43 -3.00 31.24
N ASP A 164 -5.42 -4.23 31.75
CA ASP A 164 -4.67 -4.64 32.95
C ASP A 164 -3.15 -4.78 32.74
N VAL A 165 -2.70 -4.89 31.49
CA VAL A 165 -1.30 -5.15 31.12
C VAL A 165 -0.71 -4.06 30.21
N PRO A 166 0.59 -3.69 30.35
CA PRO A 166 1.22 -2.65 29.53
C PRO A 166 1.20 -2.92 28.01
N SER A 167 1.28 -4.20 27.62
CA SER A 167 1.12 -4.63 26.24
C SER A 167 -0.17 -5.45 26.13
N PRO A 168 -1.22 -4.89 25.48
CA PRO A 168 -2.48 -5.59 25.27
C PRO A 168 -2.30 -6.97 24.61
N ARG A 169 -3.09 -7.94 25.06
CA ARG A 169 -3.16 -9.27 24.45
C ARG A 169 -3.78 -9.18 23.05
N PRO A 170 -3.50 -10.12 22.13
CA PRO A 170 -4.08 -10.07 20.78
C PRO A 170 -5.62 -10.07 20.79
N THR A 171 -6.25 -10.82 21.70
CA THR A 171 -7.70 -10.75 21.95
C THR A 171 -8.21 -9.33 22.27
N MET A 172 -7.49 -8.56 23.08
CA MET A 172 -7.86 -7.19 23.45
C MET A 172 -7.75 -6.24 22.27
N LEU A 173 -6.69 -6.40 21.47
CA LEU A 173 -6.48 -5.63 20.24
C LEU A 173 -7.58 -5.93 19.21
N GLN A 174 -7.99 -7.19 19.10
CA GLN A 174 -9.10 -7.63 18.25
C GLN A 174 -10.42 -6.99 18.71
N ASN A 175 -10.75 -7.11 19.99
CA ASN A 175 -11.97 -6.55 20.55
C ASN A 175 -12.02 -5.03 20.40
N ALA A 176 -10.91 -4.32 20.65
CA ALA A 176 -10.83 -2.87 20.48
C ALA A 176 -11.07 -2.43 19.03
N LEU A 177 -10.53 -3.16 18.05
CA LEU A 177 -10.75 -2.84 16.63
C LEU A 177 -12.19 -3.11 16.20
N PHE A 178 -12.79 -4.23 16.62
CA PHE A 178 -14.21 -4.44 16.34
C PHE A 178 -15.11 -3.45 17.09
N ALA A 179 -14.79 -3.10 18.34
CA ALA A 179 -15.56 -2.12 19.08
C ALA A 179 -15.46 -0.72 18.44
N PHE A 180 -14.31 -0.37 17.86
CA PHE A 180 -14.16 0.84 17.07
C PHE A 180 -15.09 0.84 15.84
N ILE A 181 -15.14 -0.27 15.10
CA ILE A 181 -16.07 -0.42 13.96
C ILE A 181 -17.53 -0.33 14.42
N GLY A 182 -17.86 -0.94 15.56
CA GLY A 182 -19.18 -0.82 16.19
C GLY A 182 -19.52 0.60 16.60
N ALA A 183 -18.55 1.37 17.10
CA ALA A 183 -18.72 2.77 17.49
C ALA A 183 -18.94 3.70 16.29
N ILE A 184 -18.37 3.40 15.11
CA ILE A 184 -18.67 4.13 13.86
C ILE A 184 -20.17 4.00 13.50
N ASP A 185 -20.77 2.84 13.80
CA ASP A 185 -22.15 2.51 13.44
C ASP A 185 -23.21 3.07 14.41
N GLU A 186 -22.82 3.65 15.56
CA GLU A 186 -23.78 4.14 16.57
C GLU A 186 -24.75 5.24 16.08
N ASN A 187 -24.52 5.83 14.91
CA ASN A 187 -25.42 6.78 14.24
C ASN A 187 -26.10 6.21 12.97
N ASN A 188 -26.26 4.88 12.89
CA ASN A 188 -26.78 4.16 11.70
C ASN A 188 -25.97 4.39 10.42
N ASN A 189 -24.68 4.68 10.55
CA ASN A 189 -23.77 4.89 9.42
C ASN A 189 -23.08 3.58 9.02
N GLN A 190 -23.87 2.53 8.80
CA GLN A 190 -23.35 1.20 8.49
C GLN A 190 -22.45 1.24 7.23
N SER A 191 -22.83 1.98 6.20
CA SER A 191 -22.02 2.15 4.99
C SER A 191 -20.63 2.72 5.26
N ARG A 192 -20.48 3.57 6.28
CA ARG A 192 -19.17 4.13 6.64
C ARG A 192 -18.30 3.12 7.38
N ALA A 193 -18.89 2.35 8.29
CA ALA A 193 -18.21 1.24 8.95
C ALA A 193 -17.74 0.18 7.93
N GLU A 194 -18.56 -0.09 6.90
CA GLU A 194 -18.23 -0.99 5.79
C GLU A 194 -17.06 -0.48 4.95
N LEU A 195 -17.01 0.82 4.62
CA LEU A 195 -15.86 1.42 3.94
C LEU A 195 -14.58 1.29 4.75
N PHE A 196 -14.64 1.49 6.08
CA PHE A 196 -13.48 1.27 6.94
C PHE A 196 -12.99 -0.19 6.90
N VAL A 197 -13.91 -1.16 6.90
CA VAL A 197 -13.57 -2.59 6.74
C VAL A 197 -12.91 -2.84 5.37
N ALA A 198 -13.41 -2.22 4.30
CA ALA A 198 -12.84 -2.33 2.96
C ALA A 198 -11.40 -1.78 2.90
N ASP A 199 -11.15 -0.63 3.51
CA ASP A 199 -9.85 0.04 3.42
C ASP A 199 -8.77 -0.63 4.26
N PHE A 200 -9.12 -1.12 5.46
CA PHE A 200 -8.13 -1.62 6.41
C PHE A 200 -8.09 -3.14 6.58
N ILE A 201 -9.23 -3.82 6.51
CA ILE A 201 -9.28 -5.28 6.72
C ILE A 201 -9.15 -6.02 5.39
N LEU A 202 -9.96 -5.67 4.40
CA LEU A 202 -9.97 -6.36 3.12
C LEU A 202 -8.64 -6.20 2.35
N THR A 203 -7.96 -5.07 2.48
CA THR A 203 -6.64 -4.82 1.86
C THR A 203 -5.56 -5.81 2.30
N HIS A 204 -5.73 -6.51 3.43
CA HIS A 204 -4.80 -7.55 3.87
C HIS A 204 -4.87 -8.83 3.02
N LEU A 205 -5.85 -8.94 2.11
CA LEU A 205 -5.89 -10.00 1.11
C LEU A 205 -4.90 -9.75 -0.05
N VAL A 206 -4.44 -8.51 -0.24
CA VAL A 206 -3.57 -8.14 -1.37
C VAL A 206 -2.24 -8.88 -1.29
N GLY A 207 -1.89 -9.59 -2.36
CA GLY A 207 -0.64 -10.33 -2.46
C GLY A 207 -0.60 -11.64 -1.68
N LYS A 208 -1.72 -12.07 -1.07
CA LYS A 208 -1.82 -13.38 -0.42
C LYS A 208 -2.25 -14.45 -1.40
N ASP A 209 -1.59 -15.60 -1.33
CA ASP A 209 -2.02 -16.79 -2.08
C ASP A 209 -3.21 -17.44 -1.36
N MET A 210 -4.22 -17.84 -2.15
CA MET A 210 -5.39 -18.55 -1.63
C MET A 210 -5.01 -19.85 -0.92
N ASN A 211 -3.94 -20.51 -1.34
CA ASN A 211 -3.49 -21.77 -0.75
C ASN A 211 -2.87 -21.57 0.65
N GLU A 212 -2.37 -20.37 0.97
CA GLU A 212 -1.92 -20.03 2.33
C GLU A 212 -3.11 -19.84 3.29
N ILE A 213 -4.25 -19.40 2.75
CA ILE A 213 -5.44 -19.02 3.52
C ILE A 213 -6.40 -20.20 3.66
N TRP A 214 -6.66 -20.91 2.56
CA TRP A 214 -7.63 -21.99 2.48
C TRP A 214 -6.96 -23.33 2.21
N HIS A 215 -6.81 -24.12 3.27
CA HIS A 215 -6.21 -25.44 3.19
C HIS A 215 -7.23 -26.49 2.71
N VAL A 216 -7.28 -26.71 1.39
CA VAL A 216 -8.08 -27.78 0.79
C VAL A 216 -7.38 -29.13 0.94
N LYS A 217 -8.00 -30.07 1.67
CA LYS A 217 -7.45 -31.43 1.91
C LYS A 217 -7.42 -32.31 0.65
N ASN A 218 -8.46 -32.25 -0.19
CA ASN A 218 -8.55 -33.00 -1.45
C ASN A 218 -8.95 -32.05 -2.59
N PRO A 219 -7.99 -31.36 -3.23
CA PRO A 219 -8.29 -30.38 -4.28
C PRO A 219 -8.87 -31.02 -5.54
N MET A 220 -8.47 -32.27 -5.87
CA MET A 220 -9.01 -32.95 -7.05
C MET A 220 -10.48 -33.32 -6.85
N GLY A 221 -10.85 -33.84 -5.68
CA GLY A 221 -12.24 -34.15 -5.35
C GLY A 221 -13.13 -32.90 -5.38
N LEU A 222 -12.66 -31.79 -4.80
CA LEU A 222 -13.37 -30.51 -4.86
C LEU A 222 -13.54 -30.02 -6.30
N LEU A 223 -12.49 -30.12 -7.13
CA LEU A 223 -12.55 -29.75 -8.54
C LEU A 223 -13.58 -30.58 -9.29
N THR A 224 -13.67 -31.89 -9.02
CA THR A 224 -14.71 -32.75 -9.60
C THR A 224 -16.10 -32.27 -9.24
N THR A 225 -16.38 -32.02 -7.96
CA THR A 225 -17.69 -31.51 -7.51
C THR A 225 -18.04 -30.17 -8.18
N VAL A 226 -17.10 -29.23 -8.21
CA VAL A 226 -17.30 -27.91 -8.85
C VAL A 226 -17.57 -28.05 -10.35
N LEU A 227 -16.89 -28.97 -11.05
CA LEU A 227 -17.13 -29.21 -12.47
C LEU A 227 -18.48 -29.87 -12.72
N GLU A 228 -18.88 -30.84 -11.90
CA GLU A 228 -20.18 -31.52 -11.98
C GLU A 228 -21.35 -30.56 -11.76
N GLU A 229 -21.27 -29.68 -10.75
CA GLU A 229 -22.26 -28.63 -10.50
C GLU A 229 -22.43 -27.66 -11.69
N ASN A 230 -21.37 -27.49 -12.48
CA ASN A 230 -21.36 -26.66 -13.67
C ASN A 230 -21.60 -27.45 -14.98
N GLY A 231 -22.06 -28.71 -14.88
CA GLY A 231 -22.41 -29.55 -16.02
C GLY A 231 -21.21 -29.98 -16.88
N ARG A 232 -20.00 -29.99 -16.32
CA ARG A 232 -18.77 -30.43 -16.99
C ARG A 232 -18.39 -31.87 -16.62
N GLN A 233 -17.64 -32.54 -17.49
CA GLN A 233 -17.09 -33.86 -17.18
C GLN A 233 -16.01 -33.78 -16.11
N ALA A 234 -15.79 -34.90 -15.41
CA ALA A 234 -14.76 -35.05 -14.41
C ALA A 234 -13.36 -34.65 -14.96
N PRO A 235 -12.49 -34.08 -14.12
CA PRO A 235 -11.18 -33.63 -14.52
C PRO A 235 -10.26 -34.82 -14.83
N GLU A 236 -9.49 -34.72 -15.92
CA GLU A 236 -8.44 -35.66 -16.30
C GLU A 236 -7.06 -35.02 -16.14
N SER A 237 -6.17 -35.67 -15.40
CA SER A 237 -4.76 -35.27 -15.28
C SER A 237 -3.91 -35.92 -16.38
N ARG A 238 -3.01 -35.13 -16.98
CA ARG A 238 -2.05 -35.58 -17.99
C ARG A 238 -0.67 -35.00 -17.69
N LEU A 239 0.35 -35.84 -17.81
CA LEU A 239 1.74 -35.39 -17.76
C LEU A 239 2.04 -34.59 -19.03
N ILE A 240 2.38 -33.31 -18.87
CA ILE A 240 2.77 -32.43 -19.98
C ILE A 240 4.26 -32.54 -20.24
N TRP A 241 5.06 -32.51 -19.17
CA TRP A 241 6.51 -32.49 -19.24
C TRP A 241 7.13 -33.18 -18.03
N ALA A 242 8.28 -33.81 -18.20
CA ALA A 242 9.09 -34.31 -17.10
C ALA A 242 10.57 -34.06 -17.38
N THR A 243 11.32 -33.66 -16.37
CA THR A 243 12.78 -33.47 -16.44
C THR A 243 13.44 -34.06 -15.20
N GLY A 244 14.65 -34.58 -15.36
CA GLY A 244 15.43 -35.11 -14.25
C GLY A 244 14.77 -36.30 -13.53
N VAL A 245 13.99 -37.13 -14.25
CA VAL A 245 13.18 -38.24 -13.69
C VAL A 245 13.99 -39.18 -12.78
N SER A 246 15.26 -39.40 -13.11
CA SER A 246 16.17 -40.26 -12.33
C SER A 246 17.03 -39.51 -11.31
N SER A 247 16.78 -38.22 -11.11
CA SER A 247 17.52 -37.36 -10.18
C SER A 247 16.70 -37.05 -8.93
N VAL A 248 17.37 -36.67 -7.86
CA VAL A 248 16.74 -36.21 -6.60
C VAL A 248 15.90 -34.94 -6.82
N LEU A 249 16.23 -34.13 -7.83
CA LEU A 249 15.54 -32.90 -8.21
C LEU A 249 14.68 -33.10 -9.45
N SER A 250 13.97 -34.23 -9.53
CA SER A 250 13.00 -34.47 -10.59
C SER A 250 11.91 -33.40 -10.55
N THR A 251 11.45 -33.00 -11.75
CA THR A 251 10.36 -32.01 -11.88
C THR A 251 9.38 -32.53 -12.92
N TYR A 252 8.14 -32.70 -12.48
CA TYR A 252 7.01 -33.11 -13.31
C TYR A 252 6.07 -31.93 -13.47
N VAL A 253 5.58 -31.71 -14.69
CA VAL A 253 4.54 -30.72 -14.99
C VAL A 253 3.29 -31.48 -15.39
N VAL A 254 2.26 -31.41 -14.56
CA VAL A 254 0.96 -32.04 -14.80
C VAL A 254 -0.03 -30.95 -15.20
N GLY A 255 -0.83 -31.23 -16.21
CA GLY A 255 -1.98 -30.43 -16.61
C GLY A 255 -3.28 -31.15 -16.28
N VAL A 256 -4.29 -30.39 -15.88
CA VAL A 256 -5.65 -30.87 -15.65
C VAL A 256 -6.55 -30.35 -16.76
N TYR A 257 -7.36 -31.24 -17.31
CA TYR A 257 -8.26 -30.98 -18.44
C TYR A 257 -9.68 -31.45 -18.12
N SER A 258 -10.69 -30.87 -18.75
CA SER A 258 -12.07 -31.39 -18.76
C SER A 258 -12.65 -31.18 -20.15
N ASN A 259 -13.32 -32.18 -20.73
CA ASN A 259 -13.80 -32.14 -22.12
C ASN A 259 -12.72 -31.77 -23.16
N LYS A 260 -11.47 -32.20 -22.94
CA LYS A 260 -10.29 -31.80 -23.74
C LYS A 260 -9.93 -30.31 -23.68
N GLU A 261 -10.58 -29.53 -22.82
CA GLU A 261 -10.20 -28.15 -22.53
C GLU A 261 -9.23 -28.09 -21.35
N PHE A 262 -8.23 -27.22 -21.45
CA PHE A 262 -7.24 -27.01 -20.40
C PHE A 262 -7.82 -26.21 -19.23
N LEU A 263 -7.71 -26.74 -18.01
CA LEU A 263 -8.19 -26.08 -16.79
C LEU A 263 -7.06 -25.44 -15.98
N GLY A 264 -5.91 -26.13 -15.83
CA GLY A 264 -4.80 -25.65 -15.01
C GLY A 264 -3.56 -26.54 -15.13
N LYS A 265 -2.41 -26.04 -14.69
CA LYS A 265 -1.16 -26.81 -14.65
C LYS A 265 -0.27 -26.37 -13.50
N SER A 266 0.51 -27.30 -12.98
CA SER A 266 1.58 -26.96 -12.04
C SER A 266 2.76 -27.90 -12.17
N ALA A 267 3.91 -27.43 -11.71
CA ALA A 267 5.10 -28.24 -11.50
C ALA A 267 5.08 -28.84 -10.08
N GLY A 268 5.73 -29.99 -9.91
CA GLY A 268 5.96 -30.64 -8.62
C GLY A 268 7.14 -31.60 -8.65
N ALA A 269 7.71 -31.86 -7.47
CA ALA A 269 8.82 -32.81 -7.31
C ALA A 269 8.39 -34.27 -7.56
N THR A 270 7.12 -34.59 -7.29
CA THR A 270 6.50 -35.88 -7.61
C THR A 270 5.28 -35.66 -8.51
N ILE A 271 4.86 -36.70 -9.22
CA ILE A 271 3.65 -36.66 -10.06
C ILE A 271 2.42 -36.33 -9.21
N SER A 272 2.27 -36.95 -8.04
CA SER A 272 1.16 -36.69 -7.12
C SER A 272 1.10 -35.25 -6.64
N LEU A 273 2.25 -34.66 -6.27
CA LEU A 273 2.31 -33.26 -5.86
C LEU A 273 2.01 -32.31 -7.03
N ALA A 274 2.54 -32.61 -8.21
CA ALA A 274 2.28 -31.82 -9.42
C ALA A 274 0.79 -31.85 -9.79
N GLU A 275 0.14 -33.01 -9.67
CA GLU A 275 -1.30 -33.19 -9.88
C GLU A 275 -2.14 -32.42 -8.86
N GLU A 276 -1.79 -32.53 -7.57
CA GLU A 276 -2.46 -31.81 -6.49
C GLU A 276 -2.37 -30.28 -6.67
N MET A 277 -1.19 -29.78 -7.04
CA MET A 277 -0.96 -28.37 -7.34
C MET A 277 -1.68 -27.93 -8.63
N ALA A 278 -1.73 -28.79 -9.65
CA ALA A 278 -2.45 -28.49 -10.89
C ALA A 278 -3.98 -28.42 -10.66
N ALA A 279 -4.53 -29.25 -9.77
CA ALA A 279 -5.93 -29.14 -9.34
C ALA A 279 -6.20 -27.83 -8.60
N ARG A 280 -5.28 -27.38 -7.74
CA ARG A 280 -5.38 -26.06 -7.07
C ARG A 280 -5.31 -24.89 -8.06
N ASP A 281 -4.42 -24.96 -9.06
CA ASP A 281 -4.36 -23.97 -10.14
C ASP A 281 -5.66 -23.95 -10.97
N ALA A 282 -6.22 -25.13 -11.27
CA ALA A 282 -7.50 -25.25 -11.96
C ALA A 282 -8.66 -24.63 -11.15
N LEU A 283 -8.77 -24.93 -9.85
CA LEU A 283 -9.75 -24.31 -8.96
C LEU A 283 -9.60 -22.78 -8.90
N ARG A 284 -8.36 -22.30 -8.81
CA ARG A 284 -8.05 -20.87 -8.80
C ARG A 284 -8.52 -20.17 -10.09
N ARG A 285 -8.22 -20.77 -11.25
CA ARG A 285 -8.64 -20.24 -12.55
C ARG A 285 -10.14 -20.30 -12.74
N PHE A 286 -10.78 -21.38 -12.30
CA PHE A 286 -12.23 -21.55 -12.36
C PHE A 286 -12.96 -20.46 -11.57
N ALA A 287 -12.43 -20.13 -10.40
CA ALA A 287 -12.93 -19.05 -9.55
C ALA A 287 -12.64 -17.62 -10.08
N HIS A 288 -11.91 -17.48 -11.20
CA HIS A 288 -11.33 -16.22 -11.67
C HIS A 288 -10.47 -15.50 -10.61
N SER A 289 -9.95 -16.21 -9.59
CA SER A 289 -9.17 -15.60 -8.49
C SER A 289 -7.70 -15.36 -8.84
N SER A 290 -7.26 -15.73 -10.04
CA SER A 290 -5.98 -15.29 -10.62
C SER A 290 -5.97 -13.81 -10.99
N GLU A 291 -7.15 -13.27 -11.26
CA GLU A 291 -7.42 -11.86 -11.50
C GLU A 291 -8.25 -11.40 -10.30
N GLY A 292 -7.60 -11.21 -9.15
CA GLY A 292 -8.27 -10.48 -8.06
C GLY A 292 -8.80 -9.14 -8.59
N PRO A 293 -9.79 -8.50 -7.93
CA PRO A 293 -10.25 -7.19 -8.39
C PRO A 293 -9.01 -6.33 -8.61
N GLU A 294 -8.91 -5.70 -9.79
CA GLU A 294 -7.86 -4.71 -10.02
C GLU A 294 -7.83 -3.82 -8.77
N PRO A 295 -6.67 -3.56 -8.17
CA PRO A 295 -6.61 -2.65 -7.05
C PRO A 295 -7.34 -1.40 -7.53
N ALA A 296 -8.34 -0.94 -6.77
CA ALA A 296 -8.97 0.33 -7.03
C ALA A 296 -7.94 1.42 -6.67
N TYR A 297 -6.84 1.50 -7.44
CA TYR A 297 -6.14 2.74 -7.66
C TYR A 297 -7.21 3.63 -8.26
N HIS A 298 -7.81 4.49 -7.44
CA HIS A 298 -8.83 5.42 -7.91
C HIS A 298 -8.38 6.06 -9.22
N HIS A 299 -9.02 5.67 -10.32
CA HIS A 299 -8.88 6.33 -11.61
C HIS A 299 -9.61 7.66 -11.50
N VAL A 300 -8.84 8.74 -11.24
CA VAL A 300 -8.79 9.87 -12.17
C VAL A 300 -7.42 10.54 -12.00
N ILE A 301 -6.46 10.21 -12.86
CA ILE A 301 -5.44 11.21 -13.23
C ILE A 301 -6.11 11.99 -14.36
N SER A 302 -6.65 13.15 -14.05
CA SER A 302 -7.23 14.09 -15.01
C SER A 302 -6.36 15.34 -15.03
N GLY A 303 -6.57 16.22 -16.00
CA GLY A 303 -5.85 17.49 -16.10
C GLY A 303 -4.52 17.44 -16.84
N TYR A 304 -4.08 16.27 -17.33
CA TYR A 304 -2.97 16.22 -18.28
C TYR A 304 -3.44 16.51 -19.71
N LYS A 305 -2.54 17.10 -20.48
CA LYS A 305 -2.67 17.30 -21.93
C LYS A 305 -2.05 16.12 -22.66
N ILE A 306 -2.52 15.87 -23.88
CA ILE A 306 -1.97 14.83 -24.75
C ILE A 306 -1.24 15.47 -25.93
N TYR A 307 0.01 15.08 -26.12
CA TYR A 307 0.73 15.27 -27.37
C TYR A 307 0.65 13.98 -28.18
N LYS A 308 0.30 14.08 -29.46
CA LYS A 308 0.29 12.95 -30.39
C LYS A 308 1.35 13.11 -31.46
N HIS A 309 2.08 12.04 -31.70
CA HIS A 309 3.04 11.92 -32.78
C HIS A 309 2.49 10.92 -33.80
N GLU A 310 2.12 11.39 -34.99
CA GLU A 310 1.42 10.58 -36.02
C GLU A 310 2.07 10.70 -37.41
N ASN A 311 2.97 11.67 -37.61
CA ASN A 311 3.43 12.07 -38.95
C ASN A 311 4.64 11.26 -39.46
N GLU A 312 5.40 10.62 -38.57
CA GLU A 312 6.60 9.88 -38.94
C GLU A 312 6.80 8.64 -38.03
N PRO A 313 7.34 7.53 -38.54
CA PRO A 313 7.65 6.38 -37.70
C PRO A 313 8.75 6.69 -36.68
N PHE A 314 8.44 6.57 -35.40
CA PHE A 314 9.39 6.72 -34.31
C PHE A 314 10.24 5.46 -34.16
N ARG A 315 11.47 5.48 -34.68
CA ARG A 315 12.41 4.35 -34.60
C ARG A 315 12.97 4.20 -33.19
N LEU A 316 12.81 3.02 -32.61
CA LEU A 316 13.28 2.67 -31.28
C LEU A 316 14.73 2.19 -31.32
N LYS A 317 15.47 2.40 -30.22
CA LYS A 317 16.88 2.00 -30.15
C LYS A 317 17.08 0.50 -30.29
N TYR A 318 16.20 -0.29 -29.65
CA TYR A 318 16.33 -1.74 -29.64
C TYR A 318 15.53 -2.42 -30.76
N ASN A 319 16.10 -3.51 -31.28
CA ASN A 319 15.44 -4.50 -32.12
C ASN A 319 14.85 -3.97 -33.44
N ASN A 320 15.36 -2.85 -33.99
CA ASN A 320 14.88 -2.22 -35.23
C ASN A 320 13.35 -2.00 -35.28
N LYS A 321 12.70 -1.90 -34.12
CA LYS A 321 11.26 -1.66 -34.04
C LYS A 321 10.95 -0.17 -34.18
N SER A 322 9.75 0.14 -34.63
CA SER A 322 9.22 1.50 -34.69
C SER A 322 7.78 1.54 -34.20
N LEU A 323 7.39 2.70 -33.66
CA LEU A 323 6.00 3.04 -33.40
C LEU A 323 5.55 4.01 -34.50
N ASN A 324 4.48 3.64 -35.23
CA ASN A 324 3.92 4.51 -36.26
C ASN A 324 3.28 5.76 -35.66
N GLU A 325 2.65 5.58 -34.50
CA GLU A 325 2.07 6.65 -33.71
C GLU A 325 2.30 6.38 -32.23
N PHE A 326 2.43 7.46 -31.45
CA PHE A 326 2.40 7.40 -29.99
C PHE A 326 1.86 8.70 -29.42
N GLN A 327 1.41 8.64 -28.17
CA GLN A 327 0.99 9.80 -27.41
C GLN A 327 1.76 9.93 -26.11
N LEU A 328 1.95 11.17 -25.65
CA LEU A 328 2.54 11.49 -24.37
C LEU A 328 1.57 12.33 -23.55
N ALA A 329 1.37 11.92 -22.30
CA ALA A 329 0.66 12.72 -21.30
C ALA A 329 1.63 13.69 -20.63
N TYR A 330 1.27 14.97 -20.60
CA TYR A 330 2.09 16.02 -19.99
C TYR A 330 1.25 17.09 -19.30
N GLU A 331 1.86 17.76 -18.34
CA GLU A 331 1.30 18.90 -17.60
C GLU A 331 2.26 20.06 -17.62
N THR A 332 1.73 21.26 -17.39
CA THR A 332 2.50 22.52 -17.50
C THR A 332 2.14 23.50 -16.39
N TRP A 333 3.14 24.21 -15.86
CA TRP A 333 2.97 25.27 -14.87
C TRP A 333 3.77 26.52 -15.25
N GLY A 334 3.29 27.70 -14.84
CA GLY A 334 3.92 28.98 -15.19
C GLY A 334 3.61 29.44 -16.62
N LYS A 335 4.34 30.45 -17.09
CA LYS A 335 4.10 31.08 -18.41
C LYS A 335 5.36 31.08 -19.28
N LEU A 336 5.23 30.53 -20.50
CA LEU A 336 6.30 30.59 -21.50
C LEU A 336 6.47 32.04 -21.97
N ASN A 337 7.70 32.55 -21.93
CA ASN A 337 7.98 33.92 -22.35
C ASN A 337 8.06 34.04 -23.88
N ALA A 338 8.02 35.27 -24.40
CA ALA A 338 8.03 35.53 -25.84
C ALA A 338 9.30 35.00 -26.54
N LYS A 339 10.43 34.95 -25.84
CA LYS A 339 11.70 34.40 -26.34
C LYS A 339 11.80 32.87 -26.22
N LYS A 340 10.80 32.23 -25.60
CA LYS A 340 10.72 30.80 -25.28
C LYS A 340 11.97 30.21 -24.62
N ASN A 341 12.70 31.01 -23.85
CA ASN A 341 13.98 30.62 -23.25
C ASN A 341 13.91 30.35 -21.73
N ASN A 342 12.71 30.30 -21.16
CA ASN A 342 12.46 30.01 -19.74
C ASN A 342 11.79 28.64 -19.51
N ALA A 343 11.84 27.74 -20.49
CA ALA A 343 11.22 26.41 -20.38
C ALA A 343 12.09 25.43 -19.58
N VAL A 344 11.52 24.73 -18.61
CA VAL A 344 12.19 23.68 -17.82
C VAL A 344 11.44 22.37 -18.01
N LEU A 345 12.15 21.32 -18.44
CA LEU A 345 11.58 19.98 -18.59
C LEU A 345 11.91 19.13 -17.37
N ILE A 346 10.86 18.65 -16.71
CA ILE A 346 10.90 17.66 -15.63
C ILE A 346 10.69 16.26 -16.23
N PHE A 347 11.65 15.38 -16.01
CA PHE A 347 11.54 13.96 -16.30
C PHE A 347 11.04 13.20 -15.07
N THR A 348 10.00 12.36 -15.25
CA THR A 348 9.41 11.58 -14.16
C THR A 348 10.29 10.41 -13.74
N GLY A 349 10.07 9.88 -12.54
CA GLY A 349 10.57 8.55 -12.16
C GLY A 349 9.79 7.43 -12.85
N LEU A 350 10.18 6.16 -12.62
CA LEU A 350 9.51 5.01 -13.23
C LEU A 350 8.02 4.90 -12.85
N SER A 351 7.69 5.25 -11.60
CA SER A 351 6.33 5.13 -11.04
C SER A 351 5.57 6.46 -10.98
N ALA A 352 6.16 7.57 -11.46
CA ALA A 352 5.54 8.89 -11.36
C ALA A 352 4.79 9.24 -12.65
N SER A 353 3.61 9.85 -12.52
CA SER A 353 2.86 10.43 -13.63
C SER A 353 3.40 11.82 -14.02
N SER A 354 2.81 12.45 -15.04
CA SER A 354 3.07 13.87 -15.37
C SER A 354 2.76 14.83 -14.21
N HIS A 355 2.00 14.41 -13.20
CA HIS A 355 1.44 15.27 -12.17
C HIS A 355 2.43 15.63 -11.06
N ALA A 356 3.36 16.54 -11.39
CA ALA A 356 4.38 17.01 -10.46
C ALA A 356 3.83 17.98 -9.40
N LYS A 357 2.77 18.74 -9.73
CA LYS A 357 2.14 19.74 -8.85
C LYS A 357 0.64 19.88 -9.11
N SER A 358 -0.13 20.13 -8.05
CA SER A 358 -1.53 20.57 -8.10
C SER A 358 -1.75 21.77 -9.04
N HIS A 359 -2.88 21.77 -9.74
CA HIS A 359 -3.38 22.89 -10.56
C HIS A 359 -4.91 22.80 -10.70
N ASP A 360 -5.56 23.77 -11.35
CA ASP A 360 -7.02 23.89 -11.35
C ASP A 360 -7.77 22.66 -11.90
N GLU A 361 -7.23 22.02 -12.94
CA GLU A 361 -7.83 20.81 -13.54
C GLU A 361 -7.48 19.52 -12.76
N ASN A 362 -6.48 19.56 -11.87
CA ASN A 362 -6.11 18.47 -10.98
C ASN A 362 -5.62 19.02 -9.62
N PRO A 363 -6.53 19.21 -8.65
CA PRO A 363 -6.20 19.87 -7.38
C PRO A 363 -5.48 18.94 -6.38
N ARG A 364 -5.20 17.68 -6.75
CA ARG A 364 -4.48 16.76 -5.87
C ARG A 364 -3.02 17.20 -5.72
N ALA A 365 -2.41 16.88 -4.60
CA ALA A 365 -0.99 17.16 -4.41
C ALA A 365 -0.16 16.30 -5.38
N GLY A 366 0.72 16.96 -6.14
CA GLY A 366 1.63 16.29 -7.04
C GLY A 366 2.83 15.66 -6.31
N TRP A 367 3.55 14.77 -6.99
CA TRP A 367 4.69 14.06 -6.38
C TRP A 367 5.89 14.97 -6.07
N TRP A 368 5.91 16.20 -6.61
CA TRP A 368 6.87 17.26 -6.32
C TRP A 368 6.19 18.57 -5.87
N GLU A 369 5.04 18.46 -5.18
CA GLU A 369 4.20 19.60 -4.78
C GLU A 369 4.95 20.75 -4.10
N LYS A 370 5.89 20.40 -3.22
CA LYS A 370 6.67 21.36 -2.42
C LYS A 370 7.91 21.90 -3.14
N PHE A 371 8.22 21.39 -4.32
CA PHE A 371 9.42 21.73 -5.07
C PHE A 371 9.11 22.59 -6.30
N VAL A 372 7.93 22.39 -6.92
CA VAL A 372 7.43 23.17 -8.04
C VAL A 372 6.38 24.17 -7.56
N GLY A 373 6.51 25.44 -7.93
CA GLY A 373 5.49 26.47 -7.69
C GLY A 373 6.07 27.85 -7.40
N PRO A 374 5.23 28.87 -7.16
CA PRO A 374 5.67 30.24 -6.92
C PRO A 374 6.60 30.32 -5.71
N ASN A 375 7.79 30.90 -5.90
CA ASN A 375 8.83 31.06 -4.87
C ASN A 375 9.40 29.73 -4.30
N LEU A 376 9.27 28.63 -5.03
CA LEU A 376 9.85 27.32 -4.67
C LEU A 376 11.12 27.02 -5.49
N GLY A 377 11.73 25.85 -5.25
CA GLY A 377 12.99 25.46 -5.89
C GLY A 377 12.93 25.49 -7.43
N ILE A 378 11.79 25.08 -7.99
CA ILE A 378 11.44 25.30 -9.40
C ILE A 378 10.34 26.37 -9.42
N ASP A 379 10.78 27.63 -9.53
CA ASP A 379 9.91 28.78 -9.41
C ASP A 379 9.09 29.05 -10.68
N THR A 380 7.79 28.80 -10.60
CA THR A 380 6.85 29.01 -11.72
C THR A 380 6.56 30.48 -12.01
N ASN A 381 7.01 31.42 -11.16
CA ASN A 381 6.99 32.85 -11.46
C ASN A 381 8.00 33.21 -12.56
N HIS A 382 9.08 32.42 -12.68
CA HIS A 382 10.17 32.66 -13.62
C HIS A 382 10.19 31.64 -14.77
N PHE A 383 9.85 30.39 -14.49
CA PHE A 383 9.98 29.28 -15.43
C PHE A 383 8.63 28.78 -15.94
N PHE A 384 8.61 28.37 -17.20
CA PHE A 384 7.56 27.54 -17.77
C PHE A 384 7.94 26.09 -17.60
N VAL A 385 7.31 25.41 -16.65
CA VAL A 385 7.65 24.05 -16.24
C VAL A 385 6.79 23.07 -17.01
N ILE A 386 7.41 22.05 -17.59
CA ILE A 386 6.76 20.98 -18.34
C ILE A 386 7.12 19.67 -17.66
N CYS A 387 6.13 18.85 -17.30
CA CYS A 387 6.37 17.50 -16.81
C CYS A 387 5.66 16.50 -17.71
N CYS A 388 6.40 15.53 -18.23
CA CYS A 388 5.89 14.57 -19.20
C CYS A 388 6.06 13.15 -18.69
N ASN A 389 4.98 12.37 -18.72
CA ASN A 389 5.06 10.93 -18.46
C ASN A 389 5.83 10.23 -19.59
N HIS A 390 6.51 9.13 -19.27
CA HIS A 390 7.33 8.39 -20.24
C HIS A 390 6.50 7.64 -21.27
N LEU A 391 7.03 7.51 -22.48
CA LEU A 391 6.56 6.51 -23.43
C LEU A 391 6.74 5.12 -22.79
N GLY A 392 5.69 4.29 -22.78
CA GLY A 392 5.64 3.03 -22.03
C GLY A 392 5.05 3.14 -20.62
N GLY A 393 4.80 4.35 -20.10
CA GLY A 393 4.23 4.56 -18.77
C GLY A 393 2.72 4.25 -18.68
N CYS A 394 2.22 4.02 -17.47
CA CYS A 394 0.81 3.66 -17.21
C CYS A 394 -0.15 4.85 -17.02
N TYR A 395 0.34 6.09 -17.14
CA TYR A 395 -0.40 7.31 -16.86
C TYR A 395 -0.63 8.17 -18.12
N GLY A 396 -1.49 7.70 -19.03
CA GLY A 396 -1.96 8.46 -20.20
C GLY A 396 -1.06 8.45 -21.44
N SER A 397 0.25 8.24 -21.30
CA SER A 397 1.16 8.02 -22.44
C SER A 397 0.93 6.66 -23.08
N THR A 398 1.31 6.50 -24.36
CA THR A 398 1.25 5.20 -25.05
C THR A 398 2.14 4.18 -24.34
N GLY A 399 1.56 3.07 -23.90
CA GLY A 399 2.24 1.97 -23.21
C GLY A 399 1.58 0.61 -23.47
N PRO A 400 1.97 -0.44 -22.72
CA PRO A 400 1.42 -1.79 -22.92
C PRO A 400 -0.10 -1.88 -22.80
N SER A 401 -0.74 -1.03 -21.98
CA SER A 401 -2.20 -0.98 -21.85
C SER A 401 -2.90 -0.21 -22.98
N SER A 402 -2.16 0.56 -23.78
CA SER A 402 -2.73 1.32 -24.89
C SER A 402 -3.14 0.44 -26.06
N LYS A 403 -4.14 0.87 -26.83
CA LYS A 403 -4.57 0.18 -28.05
C LYS A 403 -3.47 0.23 -29.12
N ASN A 404 -3.18 -0.91 -29.71
CA ASN A 404 -2.34 -1.02 -30.88
C ASN A 404 -3.18 -0.68 -32.14
N PRO A 405 -2.81 0.35 -32.91
CA PRO A 405 -3.59 0.79 -34.07
C PRO A 405 -3.67 -0.27 -35.18
N LYS A 406 -2.71 -1.20 -35.25
CA LYS A 406 -2.72 -2.29 -36.25
C LYS A 406 -3.69 -3.41 -35.92
N THR A 407 -3.91 -3.69 -34.63
CA THR A 407 -4.70 -4.85 -34.19
C THR A 407 -5.99 -4.45 -33.47
N ASN A 408 -6.14 -3.17 -33.14
CA ASN A 408 -7.21 -2.61 -32.31
C ASN A 408 -7.36 -3.27 -30.93
N LYS A 409 -6.35 -4.00 -30.47
CA LYS A 409 -6.24 -4.64 -29.15
C LYS A 409 -5.13 -3.97 -28.33
N PRO A 410 -5.13 -4.05 -26.99
CA PRO A 410 -4.00 -3.56 -26.20
C PRO A 410 -2.68 -4.17 -26.67
N TYR A 411 -1.59 -3.40 -26.66
CA TYR A 411 -0.28 -3.91 -27.04
C TYR A 411 0.15 -5.09 -26.15
N GLY A 412 -0.08 -5.02 -24.84
CA GLY A 412 0.36 -6.02 -23.86
C GLY A 412 1.85 -6.35 -24.02
N ALA A 413 2.17 -7.64 -24.00
CA ALA A 413 3.53 -8.14 -24.20
C ALA A 413 4.12 -7.85 -25.60
N SER A 414 3.30 -7.43 -26.58
CA SER A 414 3.79 -7.05 -27.91
C SER A 414 4.33 -5.61 -27.95
N PHE A 415 4.12 -4.82 -26.89
CA PHE A 415 4.67 -3.47 -26.79
C PHE A 415 6.20 -3.53 -26.93
N PRO A 416 6.81 -2.67 -27.77
CA PRO A 416 8.23 -2.77 -28.00
C PRO A 416 9.04 -2.43 -26.76
N MET A 417 10.20 -3.07 -26.63
CA MET A 417 11.14 -2.76 -25.56
C MET A 417 11.74 -1.36 -25.78
N LEU A 418 11.67 -0.52 -24.75
CA LEU A 418 12.15 0.86 -24.79
C LEU A 418 13.45 1.01 -24.01
N SER A 419 14.31 1.88 -24.52
CA SER A 419 15.51 2.39 -23.85
C SER A 419 15.26 3.75 -23.23
N VAL A 420 16.16 4.19 -22.35
CA VAL A 420 16.13 5.54 -21.78
C VAL A 420 16.30 6.61 -22.86
N GLU A 421 17.03 6.30 -23.95
CA GLU A 421 17.14 7.19 -25.12
C GLU A 421 15.80 7.34 -25.85
N ASP A 422 14.97 6.30 -25.90
CA ASP A 422 13.65 6.39 -26.51
C ASP A 422 12.73 7.34 -25.73
N PHE A 423 12.80 7.32 -24.40
CA PHE A 423 12.06 8.26 -23.55
C PHE A 423 12.44 9.71 -23.85
N VAL A 424 13.75 10.00 -23.82
CA VAL A 424 14.28 11.34 -24.05
C VAL A 424 13.92 11.82 -25.47
N ARG A 425 14.15 10.99 -26.50
CA ARG A 425 13.82 11.38 -27.88
C ARG A 425 12.32 11.66 -28.05
N ALA A 426 11.45 10.84 -27.47
CA ALA A 426 10.01 11.05 -27.52
C ALA A 426 9.59 12.37 -26.84
N GLN A 427 10.15 12.68 -25.68
CA GLN A 427 9.90 13.94 -24.96
C GLN A 427 10.42 15.16 -25.73
N PHE A 428 11.55 15.06 -26.45
CA PHE A 428 12.04 16.16 -27.28
C PHE A 428 11.15 16.42 -28.51
N HIS A 429 10.40 15.43 -29.01
CA HIS A 429 9.34 15.72 -29.99
C HIS A 429 8.22 16.57 -29.38
N LEU A 430 7.81 16.31 -28.14
CA LEU A 430 6.87 17.18 -27.41
C LEU A 430 7.43 18.60 -27.24
N ILE A 431 8.70 18.75 -26.85
CA ILE A 431 9.34 20.08 -26.69
C ILE A 431 9.32 20.88 -28.00
N ARG A 432 9.65 20.24 -29.13
CA ARG A 432 9.55 20.88 -30.46
C ARG A 432 8.11 21.22 -30.83
N HIS A 433 7.14 20.36 -30.50
CA HIS A 433 5.72 20.63 -30.74
C HIS A 433 5.22 21.85 -29.95
N LEU A 434 5.71 22.05 -28.73
CA LEU A 434 5.46 23.27 -27.94
C LEU A 434 6.20 24.51 -28.49
N GLY A 435 6.97 24.34 -29.58
CA GLY A 435 7.72 25.39 -30.26
C GLY A 435 8.91 25.90 -29.45
N ILE A 436 9.47 25.08 -28.56
CA ILE A 436 10.63 25.41 -27.73
C ILE A 436 11.88 24.82 -28.41
N GLU A 437 12.79 25.69 -28.82
CA GLU A 437 14.04 25.26 -29.47
C GLU A 437 15.12 24.87 -28.46
N LYS A 438 15.17 25.57 -27.33
CA LYS A 438 16.16 25.35 -26.28
C LYS A 438 15.52 25.44 -24.89
N LEU A 439 15.66 24.38 -24.11
CA LEU A 439 15.27 24.35 -22.71
C LEU A 439 16.23 25.24 -21.90
N HIS A 440 15.68 25.99 -20.95
CA HIS A 440 16.47 26.65 -19.92
C HIS A 440 17.24 25.61 -19.10
N ALA A 441 16.55 24.56 -18.67
CA ALA A 441 17.13 23.46 -17.90
C ALA A 441 16.39 22.15 -18.15
N SER A 442 17.11 21.05 -18.01
CA SER A 442 16.58 19.69 -17.90
C SER A 442 16.77 19.19 -16.47
N ILE A 443 15.73 18.62 -15.86
CA ILE A 443 15.80 18.15 -14.46
C ILE A 443 15.02 16.85 -14.24
N GLY A 444 15.44 16.07 -13.25
CA GLY A 444 14.72 14.87 -12.81
C GLY A 444 15.43 14.13 -11.70
N SER A 445 14.75 13.17 -11.08
CA SER A 445 15.32 12.28 -10.05
C SER A 445 15.20 10.82 -10.46
N SER A 446 16.12 9.96 -10.00
CA SER A 446 16.15 8.53 -10.34
C SER A 446 16.17 8.32 -11.86
N LEU A 447 15.25 7.56 -12.45
CA LEU A 447 15.10 7.42 -13.91
C LEU A 447 15.01 8.79 -14.61
N GLY A 448 14.32 9.75 -14.01
CA GLY A 448 14.23 11.11 -14.55
C GLY A 448 15.58 11.82 -14.54
N GLY A 449 16.42 11.56 -13.53
CA GLY A 449 17.79 12.09 -13.47
C GLY A 449 18.67 11.50 -14.57
N MET A 450 18.52 10.20 -14.85
CA MET A 450 19.19 9.54 -15.98
C MET A 450 18.77 10.16 -17.32
N CYS A 451 17.46 10.37 -17.52
CA CYS A 451 16.94 11.04 -18.72
C CYS A 451 17.46 12.48 -18.85
N SER A 452 17.56 13.19 -17.73
CA SER A 452 18.05 14.57 -17.70
C SER A 452 19.51 14.68 -18.15
N ILE A 453 20.38 13.83 -17.61
CA ILE A 453 21.80 13.77 -18.01
C ILE A 453 21.92 13.38 -19.49
N LEU A 454 21.16 12.37 -19.91
CA LEU A 454 21.14 11.89 -21.28
C LEU A 454 20.63 12.95 -22.27
N SER A 455 19.74 13.84 -21.84
CA SER A 455 19.26 14.96 -22.66
C SER A 455 20.39 15.91 -23.05
N GLY A 456 21.31 16.20 -22.12
CA GLY A 456 22.51 16.98 -22.41
C GLY A 456 23.47 16.29 -23.37
N LEU A 457 23.48 14.95 -23.41
CA LEU A 457 24.28 14.17 -24.36
C LEU A 457 23.66 14.11 -25.76
N LEU A 458 22.35 13.84 -25.84
CA LEU A 458 21.66 13.66 -27.12
C LEU A 458 21.30 14.98 -27.81
N TYR A 459 21.08 16.04 -27.02
CA TYR A 459 20.63 17.35 -27.50
C TYR A 459 21.43 18.50 -26.87
N PRO A 460 22.76 18.53 -27.03
CA PRO A 460 23.63 19.48 -26.35
C PRO A 460 23.30 20.94 -26.67
N ASP A 461 22.88 21.23 -27.89
CA ASP A 461 22.51 22.59 -28.30
C ASP A 461 21.14 23.04 -27.77
N ASN A 462 20.25 22.08 -27.47
CA ASN A 462 18.87 22.31 -27.06
C ASN A 462 18.67 22.27 -25.53
N VAL A 463 19.69 21.97 -24.73
CA VAL A 463 19.63 21.99 -23.25
C VAL A 463 20.59 23.04 -22.72
N GLY A 464 20.06 24.05 -22.03
CA GLY A 464 20.86 25.15 -21.49
C GLY A 464 21.58 24.84 -20.18
N ARG A 465 21.00 23.99 -19.33
CA ARG A 465 21.47 23.65 -17.98
C ARG A 465 21.05 22.26 -17.57
#